data_AF-A0AAV4LH09-F1
#
_entry.id   AF-A0AAV4LH09-F1
#
_cell.length_a   1.000
_cell.length_b   1.000
_cell.length_c   1.000
_cell.angle_alpha   90.00
_cell.angle_beta   90.00
_cell.angle_gamma   90.00
#
_symmetry.space_group_name_H-M   'P 1'
#
loop_
_entity.id
_entity.type
_entity.pdbx_description
1 polymer ?
#
loop_
_entity_poly.entity_id
_entity_poly.type
_entity_poly.pdbx_seq_one_letter_code
_entity_poly.pdbx_strand_id
1 'polypeptide(L)' 'MVLSLIFYLLFIIGVTILQITKIRKENQMRDIIVYSVLMGMAAFLGSLMILGIPIPSPTKPLKYVFEPIGKLILGS' A
#
# COMPACT_ATOMS: atom_id res chain seq x y z
N MET A 1 19.37 4.40 -4.55
CA MET A 1 18.45 3.27 -4.29
C MET A 1 18.47 2.86 -2.83
N VAL A 2 19.61 2.38 -2.28
CA VAL A 2 19.69 1.96 -0.86
C VAL A 2 19.42 3.10 0.13
N LEU A 3 20.02 4.28 -0.08
CA LEU A 3 19.80 5.44 0.80
C LEU A 3 18.31 5.86 0.83
N SER A 4 17.66 5.88 -0.33
CA SER A 4 16.24 6.18 -0.47
C SER A 4 15.36 5.16 0.27
N LEU A 5 15.74 3.88 0.24
CA LEU A 5 15.04 2.82 0.97
C LEU A 5 15.20 2.96 2.48
N ILE A 6 16.39 3.31 2.97
CA ILE A 6 16.64 3.55 4.40
C ILE A 6 15.79 4.73 4.90
N PHE A 7 15.81 5.86 4.20
CA PHE A 7 14.97 7.02 4.56
C PHE A 7 13.49 6.68 4.52
N TYR A 8 13.04 5.96 3.50
CA TYR A 8 11.65 5.50 3.38
C TYR A 8 11.22 4.63 4.56
N LEU A 9 12.02 3.63 4.92
CA LEU A 9 11.72 2.73 6.04
C LEU A 9 11.73 3.48 7.38
N LEU A 10 12.71 4.36 7.60
CA LEU A 10 12.75 5.21 8.81
C LEU A 10 11.51 6.09 8.91
N PHE A 11 11.08 6.69 7.79
CA PHE A 11 9.88 7.51 7.74
C PHE A 11 8.62 6.69 8.09
N ILE A 12 8.45 5.51 7.48
CA ILE A 12 7.30 4.64 7.80
C ILE A 12 7.30 4.20 9.25
N ILE A 13 8.45 3.80 9.80
CA ILE A 13 8.56 3.39 11.20
C ILE A 13 8.19 4.56 12.12
N GLY A 14 8.70 5.77 11.85
CA GLY A 14 8.37 6.97 12.60
C GLY A 14 6.87 7.27 12.61
N VAL A 15 6.23 7.27 11.44
CA VAL A 15 4.78 7.48 11.32
C VAL A 15 3.99 6.38 12.04
N THR A 16 4.40 5.13 11.87
CA THR A 16 3.77 3.96 12.49
C THR A 16 3.77 4.06 14.02
N ILE A 17 4.90 4.45 14.63
CA ILE A 17 5.01 4.63 16.08
C ILE A 17 4.09 5.77 16.56
N LEU A 18 4.07 6.91 15.86
CA LEU A 18 3.19 8.03 16.21
C LEU A 18 1.71 7.64 16.14
N GLN A 19 1.33 6.82 15.15
CA GLN A 19 -0.06 6.41 14.97
C GLN A 19 -0.47 5.31 15.95
N ILE A 20 0.40 4.32 16.20
CA ILE A 20 0.15 3.27 17.22
C ILE A 20 0.04 3.88 18.61
N THR A 21 0.88 4.86 18.96
CA THR A 21 0.77 5.55 20.25
C THR A 21 -0.54 6.31 20.40
N LYS A 22 -1.07 6.88 19.30
CA LYS A 22 -2.41 7.49 19.28
C LYS A 22 -3.52 6.44 19.47
N ILE A 23 -3.52 5.36 18.69
CA ILE A 23 -4.55 4.30 18.77
C ILE A 23 -4.52 3.59 20.13
N ARG A 24 -3.33 3.40 20.71
CA ARG A 24 -3.18 2.80 22.04
C ARG A 24 -3.84 3.65 23.14
N LYS A 25 -3.83 4.98 23.02
CA LYS A 25 -4.57 5.86 23.95
C LYS A 25 -6.09 5.67 23.87
N GLU A 26 -6.59 5.23 22.72
CA GLU A 26 -8.01 4.95 22.47
C GLU A 26 -8.39 3.49 22.82
N ASN A 27 -7.44 2.67 23.29
CA ASN A 27 -7.61 1.30 23.78
C ASN A 27 -8.21 0.28 22.76
N GLN A 28 -8.08 0.57 21.47
CA GLN A 28 -8.62 -0.26 20.40
C GLN A 28 -7.54 -1.20 19.81
N MET A 29 -7.36 -2.38 20.43
CA MET A 29 -6.36 -3.36 19.99
C MET A 29 -6.59 -3.88 18.58
N ARG A 30 -7.85 -3.99 18.15
CA ARG A 30 -8.21 -4.40 16.77
C ARG A 30 -7.66 -3.41 15.75
N ASP A 31 -7.72 -2.13 16.04
CA ASP A 31 -7.32 -1.06 15.13
C ASP A 31 -5.80 -1.01 14.99
N ILE A 32 -5.06 -1.32 16.05
CA ILE A 32 -3.61 -1.49 15.99
C ILE A 32 -3.24 -2.63 15.03
N ILE A 33 -3.93 -3.77 15.11
CA ILE A 33 -3.66 -4.93 14.24
C ILE A 33 -3.95 -4.58 12.78
N VAL A 34 -5.12 -4.00 12.48
CA VAL A 34 -5.48 -3.61 11.11
C VAL A 34 -4.48 -2.59 10.56
N TYR A 35 -4.15 -1.57 11.36
CA TYR A 35 -3.21 -0.53 10.96
C TYR A 35 -1.80 -1.08 10.70
N SER A 36 -1.30 -1.94 11.58
CA SER A 36 0.04 -2.53 11.43
C SER A 36 0.14 -3.47 10.22
N VAL A 37 -0.91 -4.24 9.91
CA VAL A 37 -0.99 -5.03 8.67
C VAL A 37 -0.96 -4.13 7.45
N LEU A 38 -1.78 -3.07 7.43
CA LEU A 38 -1.83 -2.12 6.30
C LEU A 38 -0.49 -1.42 6.10
N MET A 39 0.15 -0.93 7.17
CA MET A 39 1.47 -0.32 7.08
C MET A 39 2.56 -1.30 6.70
N GLY A 40 2.48 -2.56 7.14
CA GLY A 40 3.37 -3.62 6.68
C GLY A 40 3.26 -3.85 5.17
N MET A 41 2.04 -3.92 4.65
CA MET A 41 1.81 -4.01 3.20
C MET A 41 2.33 -2.79 2.45
N ALA A 42 2.10 -1.58 2.96
CA ALA A 42 2.62 -0.36 2.36
C ALA A 42 4.15 -0.32 2.35
N ALA A 43 4.78 -0.69 3.47
CA ALA A 43 6.23 -0.81 3.57
C ALA A 43 6.78 -1.79 2.54
N PHE A 44 6.20 -2.98 2.46
CA PHE A 44 6.60 -4.01 1.50
C PHE A 44 6.47 -3.53 0.05
N LEU A 45 5.29 -3.04 -0.33
CA LEU A 45 5.04 -2.57 -1.70
C LEU A 45 5.92 -1.39 -2.08
N GLY A 46 6.06 -0.38 -1.21
CA GLY A 46 6.91 0.76 -1.47
C GLY A 46 8.39 0.38 -1.54
N SER A 47 8.86 -0.58 -0.75
CA SER A 47 10.20 -1.16 -0.92
C SER A 47 10.35 -1.79 -2.31
N LEU A 48 9.41 -2.63 -2.75
CA LEU A 48 9.44 -3.22 -4.10
C LEU A 48 9.52 -2.14 -5.19
N MET A 49 8.73 -1.06 -5.07
CA MET A 49 8.75 0.05 -6.02
C MET A 49 10.11 0.78 -6.04
N ILE A 50 10.71 1.04 -4.88
CA ILE A 50 12.03 1.70 -4.77
C ILE A 50 13.16 0.82 -5.34
N LEU A 51 13.05 -0.50 -5.19
CA LEU A 51 13.95 -1.46 -5.82
C LEU A 51 13.73 -1.58 -7.34
N GLY A 52 12.71 -0.93 -7.91
CA GLY A 52 12.39 -1.01 -9.32
C GLY A 52 11.79 -2.36 -9.72
N ILE A 53 11.32 -3.15 -8.76
CA ILE A 53 10.65 -4.42 -9.03
C ILE A 53 9.29 -4.10 -9.66
N PRO A 54 9.01 -4.56 -10.89
CA PRO A 54 7.75 -4.28 -11.56
C PRO A 54 6.63 -5.00 -10.81
N ILE A 55 5.83 -4.22 -10.08
CA ILE A 55 4.64 -4.74 -9.42
C ILE A 55 3.59 -4.96 -10.53
N PRO A 56 3.07 -6.18 -10.72
CA PRO A 56 2.06 -6.45 -11.72
C PRO A 56 0.86 -5.53 -11.46
N SER A 57 0.59 -4.63 -12.40
CA SER A 57 -0.47 -3.65 -12.21
C SER A 57 -1.83 -4.36 -12.08
N PRO A 58 -2.61 -4.07 -11.02
CA PRO A 58 -3.95 -4.60 -10.88
C PRO A 58 -4.90 -4.12 -11.99
N THR A 59 -4.51 -3.10 -12.77
CA THR A 59 -5.28 -2.68 -13.95
C THR A 59 -5.30 -3.72 -15.07
N LYS A 60 -4.35 -4.65 -15.16
CA LYS A 60 -4.37 -5.70 -16.20
C LYS A 60 -5.60 -6.62 -16.10
N PRO A 61 -5.88 -7.25 -14.94
CA PRO A 61 -7.10 -8.04 -14.79
C PRO A 61 -8.37 -7.19 -14.81
N LEU A 62 -8.35 -5.98 -14.24
CA LEU A 62 -9.50 -5.06 -14.35
C LEU A 62 -9.81 -4.73 -15.81
N LYS A 63 -8.80 -4.47 -16.64
CA LYS A 63 -8.99 -4.21 -18.06
C LYS A 63 -9.66 -5.41 -18.75
N TYR A 64 -9.26 -6.64 -18.45
CA TYR A 64 -9.93 -7.83 -19.00
C TYR A 64 -11.42 -7.93 -18.64
N VAL A 65 -11.81 -7.52 -17.44
CA VAL A 65 -13.22 -7.58 -16.99
C VAL A 65 -14.04 -6.40 -17.52
N PHE A 66 -13.46 -5.19 -17.50
CA PHE A 66 -14.18 -3.94 -17.82
C PHE A 66 -14.05 -3.50 -19.28
N GLU A 67 -13.07 -3.99 -20.05
CA GLU A 67 -12.96 -3.72 -21.49
C GLU A 67 -14.18 -4.20 -22.30
N PRO A 68 -14.76 -5.39 -22.09
CA PRO A 68 -15.97 -5.78 -22.82
C PRO A 68 -17.19 -4.90 -22.47
N ILE A 69 -17.32 -4.49 -21.20
CA ILE A 69 -18.37 -3.57 -20.75
C ILE A 69 -18.16 -2.19 -21.38
N GLY A 70 -16.93 -1.71 -21.41
CA GLY A 70 -16.55 -0.45 -22.06
C GLY A 70 -16.88 -0.45 -23.56
N LYS A 71 -16.55 -1.53 -24.28
CA LYS A 71 -16.89 -1.68 -25.71
C LYS A 71 -18.40 -1.73 -25.95
N LEU A 72 -19.16 -2.37 -25.05
CA LEU A 72 -20.62 -2.42 -25.11
C LEU A 72 -21.28 -1.05 -24.87
N ILE A 73 -20.75 -0.24 -23.95
CA ILE A 73 -21.34 1.06 -23.57
C ILE A 73 -20.88 2.20 -24.48
N LEU A 74 -19.59 2.23 -24.86
CA LEU A 74 -18.99 3.31 -25.64
C LEU A 74 -19.07 3.11 -27.16
N GLY A 75 -19.55 1.95 -27.64
CA GLY A 75 -19.90 1.73 -29.04
C GLY A 75 -18.79 2.04 -30.05
N SER A 76 -17.52 1.78 -29.71
CA SER A 76 -16.38 1.82 -30.64
C SER A 76 -15.43 0.65 -30.43
#